data_AF-A0A3N0V835-F1
#
_entry.id   AF-A0A3N0V835-F1
#
_cell.length_a   1.000
_cell.length_b   1.000
_cell.length_c   1.000
_cell.angle_alpha   90.00
_cell.angle_beta   90.00
_cell.angle_gamma   90.00
#
_symmetry.space_group_name_H-M   'P 1'
#
loop_
_entity.id
_entity.type
_entity.pdbx_description
1 polymer ?
#
loop_
_entity_poly.entity_id
_entity_poly.type
_entity_poly.pdbx_seq_one_letter_code
_entity_poly.pdbx_strand_id
1 'polypeptide(L)'
;MHSALAVANHLFERAQQARLSLTGGQLQCLCYFAHGLRLALVNLPLLDETVHADRDGISIASITRLGLHGSRPVPQLLTEVRPTAAGLLDELAPVLDPQEPALSTVDLVWSRFGRFSAYDLGVFVRSAGGPWDETWNHPDRVDGQLHSVASQPLAADGRALPIANSLIRRWFRELTIQENRDQASADGLAPTVMARHARPEETLSLAAVKKLRAP
;
A
#
# COMPACT_ATOMS: atom_id res chain seq x y z
N MET A 1 15.95 -2.40 3.71
CA MET A 1 14.88 -2.57 2.70
C MET A 1 14.68 -4.05 2.55
N HIS A 2 13.48 -4.47 2.16
CA HIS A 2 13.08 -5.87 2.13
C HIS A 2 12.41 -6.19 0.81
N SER A 3 12.49 -7.45 0.38
CA SER A 3 11.74 -7.90 -0.79
C SER A 3 10.25 -7.73 -0.55
N ALA A 4 9.49 -7.33 -1.57
CA ALA A 4 8.05 -7.19 -1.40
C ALA A 4 7.36 -8.53 -1.11
N LEU A 5 7.96 -9.64 -1.54
CA LEU A 5 7.48 -10.98 -1.19
C LEU A 5 7.62 -11.26 0.31
N ALA A 6 8.70 -10.81 0.98
CA ALA A 6 8.85 -10.99 2.43
C ALA A 6 7.78 -10.21 3.22
N VAL A 7 7.51 -8.96 2.82
CA VAL A 7 6.46 -8.14 3.41
C VAL A 7 5.07 -8.74 3.15
N ALA A 8 4.83 -9.21 1.93
CA ALA A 8 3.59 -9.86 1.52
C ALA A 8 3.36 -11.17 2.29
N ASN A 9 4.38 -11.99 2.49
CA ASN A 9 4.31 -13.22 3.26
C ASN A 9 3.94 -12.96 4.72
N HIS A 10 4.53 -11.93 5.35
CA HIS A 10 4.14 -11.53 6.70
C HIS A 10 2.66 -11.13 6.77
N LEU A 11 2.16 -10.34 5.82
CA LEU A 11 0.74 -9.98 5.73
C LEU A 11 -0.17 -11.20 5.48
N PHE A 12 0.28 -12.14 4.66
CA PHE A 12 -0.42 -13.41 4.42
C PHE A 12 -0.53 -14.23 5.71
N GLU A 13 0.55 -14.37 6.47
CA GLU A 13 0.55 -15.07 7.75
C GLU A 13 -0.41 -14.42 8.75
N ARG A 14 -0.42 -13.08 8.83
CA ARG A 14 -1.40 -12.35 9.64
C ARG A 14 -2.85 -12.63 9.23
N ALA A 15 -3.11 -12.74 7.92
CA ALA A 15 -4.42 -13.12 7.41
C ALA A 15 -4.80 -14.55 7.79
N GLN A 16 -3.88 -15.51 7.64
CA GLN A 16 -4.10 -16.89 8.04
C GLN A 16 -4.39 -17.02 9.55
N GLN A 17 -3.64 -16.31 10.39
CA GLN A 17 -3.88 -16.24 11.84
C GLN A 17 -5.27 -15.69 12.16
N ALA A 18 -5.74 -14.71 11.39
CA ALA A 18 -7.08 -14.14 11.50
C ALA A 18 -8.18 -14.97 10.81
N ARG A 19 -7.84 -16.12 10.22
CA ARG A 19 -8.74 -16.97 9.40
C ARG A 19 -9.39 -16.22 8.24
N LEU A 20 -8.61 -15.34 7.60
CA LEU A 20 -9.01 -14.57 6.42
C LEU A 20 -8.17 -14.97 5.22
N SER A 21 -8.77 -14.88 4.03
CA SER A 21 -8.04 -15.02 2.77
C SER A 21 -7.77 -13.64 2.19
N LEU A 22 -6.55 -13.43 1.68
CA LEU A 22 -6.21 -12.24 0.92
C LEU A 22 -6.34 -12.49 -0.58
N THR A 23 -6.65 -11.42 -1.29
CA THR A 23 -6.55 -11.34 -2.74
C THR A 23 -5.26 -10.62 -3.14
N GLY A 24 -4.80 -10.83 -4.38
CA GLY A 24 -3.64 -10.15 -4.93
C GLY A 24 -3.78 -8.62 -4.86
N GLY A 25 -4.96 -8.09 -5.17
CA GLY A 25 -5.25 -6.65 -5.06
C GLY A 25 -5.13 -6.13 -3.62
N GLN A 26 -5.65 -6.86 -2.62
CA GLN A 26 -5.45 -6.50 -1.21
C GLN A 26 -3.97 -6.52 -0.86
N LEU A 27 -3.26 -7.58 -1.24
CA LEU A 27 -1.86 -7.77 -0.89
C LEU A 27 -0.97 -6.65 -1.43
N GLN A 28 -1.18 -6.24 -2.69
CA GLN A 28 -0.47 -5.12 -3.29
C GLN A 28 -0.76 -3.80 -2.54
N CYS A 29 -2.03 -3.50 -2.24
CA CYS A 29 -2.40 -2.29 -1.51
C CYS A 29 -1.82 -2.27 -0.09
N LEU A 30 -1.87 -3.40 0.63
CA LEU A 30 -1.33 -3.50 1.99
C LEU A 30 0.20 -3.33 2.00
N CYS A 31 0.91 -3.91 1.04
CA CYS A 31 2.35 -3.69 0.88
C CYS A 31 2.67 -2.22 0.60
N TYR A 32 1.89 -1.57 -0.27
CA TYR A 32 2.01 -0.14 -0.56
C TYR A 32 1.75 0.73 0.68
N PHE A 33 0.73 0.40 1.50
CA PHE A 33 0.44 1.14 2.72
C PHE A 33 1.54 0.99 3.76
N ALA A 34 2.10 -0.22 3.93
CA ALA A 34 3.24 -0.44 4.81
C ALA A 34 4.47 0.34 4.33
N HIS A 35 4.70 0.38 3.01
CA HIS A 35 5.76 1.17 2.41
C HIS A 35 5.59 2.67 2.67
N GLY A 36 4.40 3.21 2.38
CA GLY A 36 4.12 4.63 2.54
C GLY A 36 4.13 5.10 3.99
N LEU A 37 3.57 4.30 4.91
CA LEU A 37 3.60 4.60 6.33
C LEU A 37 5.03 4.62 6.88
N ARG A 38 5.88 3.66 6.48
CA ARG A 38 7.30 3.64 6.90
C ARG A 38 8.06 4.85 6.39
N LEU A 39 7.86 5.21 5.11
CA LEU A 39 8.44 6.43 4.54
C LEU A 39 7.99 7.68 5.32
N ALA A 40 6.71 7.75 5.70
CA ALA A 40 6.20 8.90 6.42
C ALA A 40 6.81 9.04 7.82
N LEU A 41 6.79 7.96 8.59
CA LEU A 41 7.20 7.92 10.00
C LEU A 41 8.72 8.03 10.18
N VAL A 42 9.50 7.26 9.42
CA VAL A 42 10.96 7.15 9.63
C VAL A 42 11.81 7.54 8.43
N ASN A 43 11.19 7.96 7.32
CA ASN A 43 11.90 8.35 6.09
C ASN A 43 12.84 7.26 5.53
N LEU A 44 12.44 6.00 5.68
CA LEU A 44 13.18 4.86 5.12
C LEU A 44 12.23 4.00 4.27
N PRO A 45 12.62 3.65 3.03
CA PRO A 45 11.81 2.76 2.20
C PRO A 45 11.69 1.38 2.83
N LEU A 46 10.48 0.81 2.83
CA LEU A 46 10.26 -0.57 3.26
C LEU A 46 10.72 -1.57 2.20
N LEU A 47 10.29 -1.33 0.97
CA LEU A 47 10.46 -2.24 -0.16
C LEU A 47 11.78 -1.93 -0.88
N ASP A 48 12.43 -2.95 -1.41
CA ASP A 48 13.62 -2.86 -2.26
C ASP A 48 13.30 -2.66 -3.75
N GLU A 49 12.03 -2.63 -4.11
CA GLU A 49 11.53 -2.34 -5.46
C GLU A 49 10.61 -1.12 -5.52
N THR A 50 10.43 -0.60 -6.73
CA THR A 50 9.60 0.58 -6.98
C THR A 50 8.12 0.20 -7.10
N VAL A 51 7.26 0.98 -6.45
CA VAL A 51 5.80 0.90 -6.65
C VAL A 51 5.45 1.63 -7.94
N HIS A 52 4.64 1.02 -8.79
CA HIS A 52 4.20 1.61 -10.05
C HIS A 52 2.73 1.99 -9.99
N ALA A 53 2.32 2.98 -10.76
CA ALA A 53 0.94 3.33 -11.06
C ALA A 53 0.57 2.72 -12.41
N ASP A 54 -0.52 1.96 -12.46
CA ASP A 54 -1.13 1.47 -13.68
C ASP A 54 -2.62 1.87 -13.74
N ARG A 55 -3.33 1.34 -14.75
CA ARG A 55 -4.74 1.68 -15.00
C ARG A 55 -5.69 1.24 -13.89
N ASP A 56 -5.32 0.21 -13.14
CA ASP A 56 -6.17 -0.42 -12.13
C ASP A 56 -5.80 0.06 -10.72
N GLY A 57 -4.61 0.64 -10.54
CA GLY A 57 -4.16 1.23 -9.29
C GLY A 57 -2.64 1.17 -9.19
N ILE A 58 -2.15 0.71 -8.04
CA ILE A 58 -0.72 0.48 -7.88
C ILE A 58 -0.35 -0.96 -8.25
N SER A 59 0.86 -1.13 -8.74
CA SER A 59 1.47 -2.44 -8.93
C SER A 59 2.88 -2.57 -8.34
N ILE A 60 3.17 -3.75 -7.82
CA ILE A 60 4.48 -4.18 -7.30
C ILE A 60 4.95 -5.36 -8.15
N ALA A 61 6.10 -5.21 -8.81
CA ALA A 61 6.51 -6.07 -9.91
C ALA A 61 6.74 -7.53 -9.49
N SER A 62 7.34 -7.77 -8.31
CA SER A 62 7.49 -9.15 -7.80
C SER A 62 6.15 -9.85 -7.56
N ILE A 63 5.17 -9.16 -6.98
CA ILE A 63 3.83 -9.72 -6.72
C ILE A 63 3.08 -9.93 -8.04
N THR A 64 3.12 -8.96 -8.94
CA THR A 64 2.44 -9.06 -10.26
C THR A 64 3.02 -10.19 -11.12
N ARG A 65 4.35 -10.44 -11.06
CA ARG A 65 4.99 -11.56 -11.78
C ARG A 65 4.47 -12.94 -11.37
N LEU A 66 3.98 -13.08 -10.13
CA LEU A 66 3.32 -14.30 -9.65
C LEU A 66 1.85 -14.40 -10.12
N GLY A 67 1.38 -13.46 -10.95
CA GLY A 67 0.00 -13.41 -11.43
C GLY A 67 -1.00 -12.98 -10.37
N LEU A 68 -0.55 -12.37 -9.27
CA LEU A 68 -1.39 -11.93 -8.15
C LEU A 68 -1.85 -10.49 -8.36
N HIS A 69 -3.06 -10.34 -8.90
CA HIS A 69 -3.72 -9.07 -9.13
C HIS A 69 -5.24 -9.18 -8.92
N GLY A 70 -5.89 -8.05 -8.70
CA GLY A 70 -7.35 -7.96 -8.56
C GLY A 70 -7.90 -8.91 -7.50
N SER A 71 -8.96 -9.64 -7.83
CA SER A 71 -9.68 -10.55 -6.94
C SER A 71 -9.05 -11.95 -6.82
N ARG A 72 -7.92 -12.22 -7.46
CA ARG A 72 -7.29 -13.55 -7.40
C ARG A 72 -6.86 -13.86 -5.96
N PRO A 73 -7.26 -14.99 -5.37
CA PRO A 73 -6.86 -15.35 -4.02
C PRO A 73 -5.35 -15.61 -3.96
N VAL A 74 -4.75 -15.34 -2.81
CA VAL A 74 -3.37 -15.71 -2.48
C VAL A 74 -3.42 -17.10 -1.84
N PRO A 75 -3.01 -18.17 -2.54
CA PRO A 75 -3.30 -19.53 -2.08
C PRO A 75 -2.30 -20.05 -1.04
N GLN A 76 -1.09 -19.50 -1.01
CA GLN A 76 0.02 -19.96 -0.19
C GLN A 76 1.06 -18.84 -0.02
N LEU A 77 2.11 -19.12 0.77
CA LEU A 77 3.29 -18.27 0.85
C LEU A 77 3.90 -18.06 -0.54
N LEU A 78 4.27 -16.81 -0.80
CA LEU A 78 4.89 -16.40 -2.05
C LEU A 78 6.35 -16.84 -2.06
N THR A 79 6.74 -17.50 -3.13
CA THR A 79 8.08 -18.00 -3.34
C THR A 79 8.81 -17.22 -4.43
N GLU A 80 10.13 -17.20 -4.33
CA GLU A 80 11.02 -16.77 -5.39
C GLU A 80 12.07 -17.84 -5.69
N VAL A 81 12.46 -17.91 -6.95
CA VAL A 81 13.55 -18.79 -7.39
C VAL A 81 14.86 -18.01 -7.30
N ARG A 82 15.83 -18.51 -6.55
CA ARG A 82 17.17 -17.92 -6.45
C ARG A 82 18.27 -18.92 -6.77
N PRO A 83 19.39 -18.47 -7.38
CA PRO A 83 20.57 -19.30 -7.53
C PRO A 83 21.22 -19.57 -6.17
N THR A 84 21.60 -20.82 -5.92
CA THR A 84 22.41 -21.23 -4.79
C THR A 84 23.90 -21.00 -5.07
N ALA A 85 24.73 -21.08 -4.02
CA ALA A 85 26.19 -21.01 -4.15
C ALA A 85 26.78 -22.11 -5.08
N ALA A 86 26.05 -23.22 -5.25
CA ALA A 86 26.42 -24.31 -6.15
C ALA A 86 25.91 -24.12 -7.60
N GLY A 87 25.26 -22.99 -7.91
CA GLY A 87 24.68 -22.73 -9.24
C GLY A 87 23.36 -23.45 -9.53
N LEU A 88 22.80 -24.18 -8.56
CA LEU A 88 21.47 -24.77 -8.65
C LEU A 88 20.39 -23.72 -8.37
N LEU A 89 19.17 -23.92 -8.87
CA LEU A 89 18.01 -23.10 -8.54
C LEU A 89 17.32 -23.66 -7.29
N ASP A 90 17.01 -22.79 -6.34
CA ASP A 90 16.25 -23.10 -5.13
C ASP A 90 15.00 -22.22 -5.05
N GLU A 91 13.92 -22.78 -4.53
CA GLU A 91 12.66 -22.09 -4.33
C GLU A 91 12.49 -21.79 -2.84
N LEU A 92 12.49 -20.50 -2.48
CA LEU A 92 12.34 -20.07 -1.10
C LEU A 92 11.17 -19.11 -0.92
N ALA A 93 10.51 -19.20 0.23
CA ALA A 93 9.55 -18.19 0.68
C ALA A 93 10.28 -17.14 1.52
N PRO A 94 10.42 -15.89 1.04
CA PRO A 94 11.13 -14.86 1.79
C PRO A 94 10.36 -14.49 3.05
N VAL A 95 11.08 -14.28 4.15
CA VAL A 95 10.50 -13.91 5.45
C VAL A 95 11.21 -12.67 6.00
N LEU A 96 10.47 -11.85 6.74
CA LEU A 96 11.07 -10.76 7.52
C LEU A 96 11.72 -11.34 8.79
N ASP A 97 12.87 -10.80 9.19
CA ASP A 97 13.46 -11.10 10.48
C ASP A 97 12.48 -10.67 11.60
N PRO A 98 12.15 -11.53 12.58
CA PRO A 98 11.29 -11.16 13.71
C PRO A 98 11.79 -9.95 14.53
N GLN A 99 13.09 -9.65 14.48
CA GLN A 99 13.71 -8.49 15.13
C GLN A 99 13.75 -7.24 14.22
N GLU A 100 13.25 -7.33 12.99
CA GLU A 100 13.27 -6.23 12.05
C GLU A 100 12.36 -5.09 12.53
N PRO A 101 12.88 -3.85 12.71
CA PRO A 101 12.07 -2.72 13.16
C PRO A 101 10.89 -2.40 12.23
N ALA A 102 11.01 -2.73 10.95
CA ALA A 102 9.95 -2.56 9.96
C ALA A 102 8.67 -3.39 10.26
N LEU A 103 8.79 -4.50 11.00
CA LEU A 103 7.68 -5.40 11.34
C LEU A 103 6.56 -4.66 12.05
N SER A 104 6.90 -3.73 12.95
CA SER A 104 5.94 -2.87 13.66
C SER A 104 5.05 -2.05 12.72
N THR A 105 5.60 -1.57 11.59
CA THR A 105 4.83 -0.80 10.61
C THR A 105 3.90 -1.72 9.81
N VAL A 106 4.37 -2.91 9.44
CA VAL A 106 3.56 -3.90 8.70
C VAL A 106 2.40 -4.38 9.58
N ASP A 107 2.65 -4.64 10.86
CA ASP A 107 1.62 -5.04 11.82
C ASP A 107 0.59 -3.94 12.09
N LEU A 108 1.02 -2.68 12.16
CA LEU A 108 0.12 -1.54 12.27
C LEU A 108 -0.77 -1.40 11.03
N VAL A 109 -0.23 -1.64 9.83
CA VAL A 109 -1.02 -1.64 8.60
C VAL A 109 -2.00 -2.80 8.58
N TRP A 110 -1.59 -4.00 8.99
CA TRP A 110 -2.49 -5.15 9.11
C TRP A 110 -3.65 -4.86 10.07
N SER A 111 -3.37 -4.34 11.27
CA SER A 111 -4.41 -4.09 12.28
C SER A 111 -5.44 -3.04 11.80
N ARG A 112 -5.00 -2.03 11.04
CA ARG A 112 -5.87 -0.98 10.51
C ARG A 112 -6.63 -1.39 9.25
N PHE A 113 -5.99 -2.09 8.32
CA PHE A 113 -6.49 -2.26 6.95
C PHE A 113 -6.70 -3.72 6.52
N GLY A 114 -6.22 -4.70 7.29
CA GLY A 114 -6.21 -6.12 6.88
C GLY A 114 -7.60 -6.73 6.62
N ARG A 115 -8.67 -6.12 7.14
CA ARG A 115 -10.06 -6.57 6.97
C ARG A 115 -10.80 -5.89 5.82
N PHE A 116 -10.17 -4.92 5.15
CA PHE A 116 -10.80 -4.17 4.07
C PHE A 116 -10.78 -4.97 2.77
N SER A 117 -11.79 -4.77 1.93
CA SER A 117 -11.83 -5.40 0.61
C SER A 117 -10.78 -4.81 -0.33
N ALA A 118 -10.41 -5.54 -1.38
CA ALA A 118 -9.53 -5.02 -2.43
C ALA A 118 -10.10 -3.72 -3.05
N TYR A 119 -11.42 -3.63 -3.15
CA TYR A 119 -12.10 -2.46 -3.69
C TYR A 119 -11.91 -1.23 -2.80
N ASP A 120 -12.17 -1.36 -1.49
CA ASP A 120 -12.05 -0.24 -0.55
C ASP A 120 -10.61 0.28 -0.47
N LEU A 121 -9.64 -0.64 -0.42
CA LEU A 121 -8.22 -0.31 -0.46
C LEU A 121 -7.85 0.39 -1.78
N GLY A 122 -8.34 -0.12 -2.90
CA GLY A 122 -8.09 0.46 -4.23
C GLY A 122 -8.69 1.86 -4.40
N VAL A 123 -9.87 2.12 -3.83
CA VAL A 123 -10.46 3.47 -3.79
C VAL A 123 -9.53 4.43 -3.05
N PHE A 124 -8.98 4.03 -1.91
CA PHE A 124 -8.03 4.84 -1.16
C PHE A 124 -6.73 5.08 -1.94
N VAL A 125 -6.17 4.05 -2.57
CA VAL A 125 -4.96 4.16 -3.40
C VAL A 125 -5.13 5.20 -4.51
N ARG A 126 -6.32 5.25 -5.13
CA ARG A 126 -6.65 6.17 -6.23
C ARG A 126 -7.30 7.48 -5.76
N SER A 127 -7.04 7.90 -4.51
CA SER A 127 -7.53 9.19 -4.00
C SER A 127 -6.99 10.34 -4.86
N ALA A 128 -7.84 11.31 -5.16
CA ALA A 128 -7.46 12.52 -5.89
C ALA A 128 -6.35 13.28 -5.15
N GLY A 129 -5.34 13.77 -5.88
CA GLY A 129 -4.12 14.36 -5.32
C GLY A 129 -3.21 13.37 -4.59
N GLY A 130 -3.53 12.06 -4.63
CA GLY A 130 -2.68 11.01 -4.08
C GLY A 130 -1.55 10.59 -5.03
N PRO A 131 -0.59 9.77 -4.58
CA PRO A 131 0.58 9.40 -5.36
C PRO A 131 0.26 8.71 -6.68
N TRP A 132 -0.76 7.83 -6.68
CA TRP A 132 -1.24 7.21 -7.90
C TRP A 132 -1.84 8.25 -8.86
N ASP A 133 -2.68 9.16 -8.36
CA ASP A 133 -3.36 10.16 -9.16
C ASP A 133 -2.38 11.15 -9.79
N GLU A 134 -1.45 11.69 -8.99
CA GLU A 134 -0.41 12.60 -9.48
C GLU A 134 0.54 11.94 -10.50
N THR A 135 0.74 10.61 -10.42
CA THR A 135 1.59 9.88 -11.38
C THR A 135 0.80 9.48 -12.63
N TRP A 136 -0.38 8.91 -12.46
CA TRP A 136 -1.17 8.30 -13.53
C TRP A 136 -2.04 9.30 -14.29
N ASN A 137 -2.54 10.34 -13.61
CA ASN A 137 -3.34 11.40 -14.23
C ASN A 137 -2.52 12.67 -14.48
N HIS A 138 -1.18 12.57 -14.44
CA HIS A 138 -0.29 13.70 -14.72
C HIS A 138 -0.58 14.30 -16.12
N PRO A 139 -0.69 15.64 -16.26
CA PRO A 139 -0.97 16.30 -17.55
C PRO A 139 -0.02 15.85 -18.66
N ASP A 140 1.29 15.81 -18.42
CA ASP A 140 2.26 15.36 -19.42
C ASP A 140 2.01 13.92 -19.93
N ARG A 141 1.37 13.05 -19.12
CA ARG A 141 1.00 11.70 -19.56
C ARG A 141 -0.29 11.74 -20.40
N VAL A 142 -1.27 12.53 -19.98
CA VAL A 142 -2.55 12.72 -20.67
C VAL A 142 -2.34 13.41 -22.03
N ASP A 143 -1.44 14.39 -22.08
CA ASP A 143 -1.06 15.16 -23.28
C ASP A 143 -0.01 14.44 -24.14
N GLY A 144 0.43 13.25 -23.74
CA GLY A 144 1.39 12.43 -24.48
C GLY A 144 2.84 12.95 -24.45
N GLN A 145 3.18 13.94 -23.63
CA GLN A 145 4.54 14.49 -23.50
C GLN A 145 5.49 13.62 -22.66
N LEU A 146 4.96 12.75 -21.78
CA LEU A 146 5.69 11.67 -21.12
C LEU A 146 5.92 10.51 -22.11
N HIS A 147 6.61 10.79 -23.21
CA HIS A 147 7.32 9.78 -23.97
C HIS A 147 8.65 9.55 -23.26
N SER A 148 8.89 8.32 -22.83
CA SER A 148 10.04 7.96 -22.00
C SER A 148 11.36 8.52 -22.55
N VAL A 149 12.32 8.73 -21.66
CA VAL A 149 13.72 9.13 -21.92
C VAL A 149 14.52 8.13 -22.79
N ALA A 150 13.85 7.31 -23.59
CA ALA A 150 14.40 6.51 -24.67
C ALA A 150 13.49 6.70 -25.90
N SER A 151 14.05 7.32 -26.94
CA SER A 151 13.42 7.60 -28.23
C SER A 151 12.69 6.40 -28.81
N GLN A 152 11.36 6.44 -28.87
CA GLN A 152 10.53 5.63 -29.78
C GLN A 152 9.13 6.27 -29.91
N PRO A 153 8.55 6.34 -31.13
CA PRO A 153 7.31 7.06 -31.37
C PRO A 153 6.08 6.23 -30.98
N LEU A 154 5.08 6.94 -30.42
CA LEU A 154 3.68 6.55 -30.17
C LEU A 154 3.40 5.07 -29.82
N ALA A 155 3.09 4.82 -28.55
CA ALA A 155 2.09 3.80 -28.21
C ALA A 155 1.33 4.17 -26.93
N ALA A 156 0.00 4.19 -27.03
CA ALA A 156 -0.95 4.24 -25.95
C ALA A 156 -0.96 2.90 -25.16
N ASP A 157 0.20 2.49 -24.63
CA ASP A 157 0.44 1.09 -24.26
C ASP A 157 0.04 0.72 -22.82
N GLY A 158 -0.57 1.61 -22.03
CA GLY A 158 -1.03 1.23 -20.67
C GLY A 158 0.09 0.71 -19.75
N ARG A 159 1.36 1.06 -20.01
CA ARG A 159 2.51 0.65 -19.19
C ARG A 159 2.48 1.34 -17.83
N ALA A 160 2.81 0.59 -16.80
CA ALA A 160 2.88 1.08 -15.43
C ALA A 160 4.01 2.11 -15.27
N LEU A 161 3.76 3.19 -14.52
CA LEU A 161 4.67 4.32 -14.30
C LEU A 161 5.25 4.29 -12.88
N PRO A 162 6.56 4.50 -12.68
CA PRO A 162 7.14 4.47 -11.35
C PRO A 162 6.61 5.64 -10.49
N ILE A 163 6.15 5.34 -9.28
CA ILE A 163 5.75 6.35 -8.28
C ILE A 163 6.97 6.68 -7.42
N ALA A 164 7.35 7.96 -7.35
CA ALA A 164 8.49 8.38 -6.56
C ALA A 164 8.25 8.22 -5.04
N ASN A 165 9.22 7.68 -4.29
CA ASN A 165 9.13 7.55 -2.84
C ASN A 165 8.94 8.90 -2.13
N SER A 166 9.45 10.00 -2.69
CA SER A 166 9.21 11.35 -2.17
C SER A 166 7.73 11.73 -2.21
N LEU A 167 7.03 11.36 -3.28
CA LEU A 167 5.60 11.58 -3.46
C LEU A 167 4.79 10.72 -2.49
N ILE A 168 5.11 9.42 -2.40
CA ILE A 168 4.48 8.50 -1.44
C ILE A 168 4.68 9.02 0.00
N ARG A 169 5.91 9.40 0.35
CA ARG A 169 6.25 9.93 1.68
C ARG A 169 5.45 11.19 2.01
N ARG A 170 5.38 12.15 1.08
CA ARG A 170 4.65 13.41 1.28
C ARG A 170 3.19 13.12 1.62
N TRP A 171 2.53 12.33 0.78
CA TRP A 171 1.12 11.99 0.95
C TRP A 171 0.82 11.32 2.29
N PHE A 172 1.57 10.26 2.64
CA PHE A 172 1.33 9.57 3.91
C PHE A 172 1.65 10.44 5.13
N ARG A 173 2.60 11.38 5.04
CA ARG A 173 2.86 12.35 6.12
C ARG A 173 1.69 13.30 6.32
N GLU A 174 1.13 13.83 5.24
CA GLU A 174 -0.03 14.72 5.30
C GLU A 174 -1.22 14.00 5.94
N LEU A 175 -1.47 12.74 5.57
CA LEU A 175 -2.50 11.90 6.19
C LEU A 175 -2.28 11.70 7.69
N THR A 176 -1.06 11.35 8.12
CA THR A 176 -0.77 11.17 9.56
C THR A 176 -0.91 12.47 10.35
N ILE A 177 -0.50 13.61 9.78
CA ILE A 177 -0.69 14.93 10.41
C ILE A 177 -2.18 15.25 10.53
N GLN A 178 -2.97 14.99 9.48
CA GLN A 178 -4.40 15.22 9.50
C GLN A 178 -5.10 14.34 10.54
N GLU A 179 -4.75 13.06 10.61
CA GLU A 179 -5.25 12.11 11.63
C GLU A 179 -4.98 12.63 13.05
N ASN A 180 -3.77 13.08 13.32
CA ASN A 180 -3.41 13.62 14.63
C ASN A 180 -4.19 14.91 14.98
N ARG A 181 -4.44 15.78 13.99
CA ARG A 181 -5.25 17.00 14.19
C ARG A 181 -6.72 16.66 14.46
N ASP A 182 -7.27 15.71 13.72
CA ASP A 182 -8.65 15.26 13.88
C ASP A 182 -8.83 14.60 15.25
N GLN A 183 -7.88 13.77 15.69
CA GLN A 183 -7.88 13.15 17.01
C GLN A 183 -7.77 14.19 18.14
N ALA A 184 -6.83 15.13 18.06
CA ALA A 184 -6.70 16.21 19.04
C ALA A 184 -7.97 17.08 19.13
N SER A 185 -8.65 17.30 18.00
CA SER A 185 -9.93 18.02 17.95
C SER A 185 -11.06 17.22 18.59
N ALA A 186 -11.12 15.90 18.34
CA ALA A 186 -12.10 15.00 18.95
C ALA A 186 -11.89 14.90 20.48
N ASP A 187 -10.65 14.79 20.93
CA ASP A 187 -10.30 14.73 22.36
C ASP A 187 -10.57 16.06 23.08
N GLY A 188 -10.37 17.20 22.40
CA GLY A 188 -10.76 18.53 22.90
C GLY A 188 -12.27 18.75 22.99
N LEU A 189 -13.06 18.05 22.16
CA LEU A 189 -14.52 18.03 22.21
C LEU A 189 -15.07 17.00 23.22
N ALA A 190 -14.30 15.97 23.58
CA ALA A 190 -14.69 14.97 24.57
C ALA A 190 -15.13 15.57 25.93
N PRO A 191 -14.42 16.55 26.55
CA PRO A 191 -14.90 17.18 27.78
C PRO A 191 -16.16 18.06 27.57
N THR A 192 -16.47 18.47 26.34
CA THR A 192 -17.70 19.23 26.02
C THR A 192 -18.89 18.30 25.70
N VAL A 193 -18.63 17.08 25.22
CA VAL A 193 -19.66 16.10 24.79
C VAL A 193 -19.91 14.99 25.82
N MET A 194 -19.09 14.87 26.87
CA MET A 194 -19.35 14.02 28.05
C MET A 194 -20.56 14.45 28.91
N ALA A 195 -21.46 15.27 28.37
CA ALA A 195 -22.82 15.46 28.87
C ALA A 195 -23.87 14.53 28.20
N ARG A 196 -23.58 13.83 27.09
CA ARG A 196 -24.55 12.90 26.48
C ARG A 196 -23.90 11.71 25.77
N HIS A 197 -23.86 10.59 26.49
CA HIS A 197 -23.93 9.19 26.05
C HIS A 197 -23.10 8.69 24.83
N ALA A 198 -22.22 7.72 25.17
CA ALA A 198 -21.82 6.51 24.43
C ALA A 198 -20.52 6.50 23.56
N ARG A 199 -19.51 5.82 24.13
CA ARG A 199 -18.43 4.92 23.62
C ARG A 199 -17.63 5.28 22.33
N PRO A 200 -16.29 5.51 22.40
CA PRO A 200 -15.48 6.03 21.27
C PRO A 200 -14.72 5.01 20.38
N GLU A 201 -15.06 3.71 20.38
CA GLU A 201 -14.15 2.68 19.82
C GLU A 201 -14.36 2.29 18.34
N GLU A 202 -15.11 3.03 17.51
CA GLU A 202 -15.41 2.59 16.12
C GLU A 202 -15.24 3.64 15.00
N THR A 203 -14.68 4.81 15.28
CA THR A 203 -14.94 5.96 14.38
C THR A 203 -13.95 6.18 13.23
N LEU A 204 -12.74 5.62 13.25
CA LEU A 204 -11.67 6.07 12.34
C LEU A 204 -11.60 5.35 10.98
N SER A 205 -12.21 4.17 10.83
CA SER A 205 -12.23 3.43 9.56
C SER A 205 -13.23 4.00 8.55
N LEU A 206 -14.41 4.46 9.01
CA LEU A 206 -15.50 4.88 8.12
C LEU A 206 -15.44 6.37 7.75
N ALA A 207 -14.90 7.23 8.60
CA ALA A 207 -14.96 8.68 8.41
C ALA A 207 -14.02 9.17 7.29
N ALA A 208 -12.81 8.61 7.21
CA ALA A 208 -11.86 8.93 6.13
C ALA A 208 -12.36 8.42 4.77
N VAL A 209 -12.97 7.23 4.72
CA VAL A 209 -13.56 6.65 3.51
C VAL A 209 -14.82 7.39 3.05
N LYS A 210 -15.64 7.90 3.99
CA LYS A 210 -16.82 8.70 3.66
C LYS A 210 -16.49 10.10 3.16
N LYS A 211 -15.42 10.74 3.65
CA LYS A 211 -14.99 12.06 3.15
C LYS A 211 -14.50 12.02 1.69
N LEU A 212 -13.98 10.89 1.23
CA LEU A 212 -13.57 10.65 -0.16
C LEU A 212 -14.76 10.35 -1.12
N ARG A 213 -15.99 10.26 -0.61
CA ARG A 213 -17.23 10.01 -1.36
C ARG A 213 -18.10 11.25 -1.58
N ALA A 214 -17.68 12.43 -1.10
CA ALA A 214 -18.42 13.65 -1.38
C ALA A 214 -18.08 14.13 -2.81
N PRO A 215 -19.09 14.42 -3.65
CA PRO A 215 -18.89 14.94 -5.00
C PRO A 215 -18.25 16.34 -5.00
#